data_AF-A0A7V5RPW6-F1
#
_entry.id   AF-A0A7V5RPW6-F1
#
_cell.length_a   1.000
_cell.length_b   1.000
_cell.length_c   1.000
_cell.angle_alpha   90.00
_cell.angle_beta   90.00
_cell.angle_gamma   90.00
#
_symmetry.space_group_name_H-M   'P 1'
#
loop_
_entity.id
_entity.type
_entity.pdbx_description
1 polymer ?
#
loop_
_entity_poly.entity_id
_entity_poly.type
_entity_poly.pdbx_seq_one_letter_code
_entity_poly.pdbx_strand_id
1 'polypeptide(L)'
;MHKVFFSRFIADGSSKNRFDKLLDIFLQLLTYSGGSVTEALNWMNQLDQKHQLTDDAYGIGDFIRDLKEKGYIEDDPEKPGLFKVRPKAGQTIRKRSLDEIFGKLKKSGRGNHRTPFSGPGDETTSE
;
A
#
# COMPACT_ATOMS: atom_id res chain seq x y z
N MET A 1 -0.51 -38.00 9.14
CA MET A 1 0.27 -37.30 8.09
C MET A 1 -0.63 -36.21 7.52
N HIS A 2 -0.47 -34.95 7.94
CA HIS A 2 -1.38 -33.86 7.51
C HIS A 2 -0.88 -33.26 6.19
N LYS A 3 -1.57 -33.59 5.10
CA LYS A 3 -1.25 -33.12 3.75
C LYS A 3 -1.69 -31.67 3.63
N VAL A 4 -0.74 -30.75 3.52
CA VAL A 4 -1.03 -29.34 3.23
C VAL A 4 -1.44 -29.21 1.77
N PHE A 5 -2.66 -28.75 1.55
CA PHE A 5 -3.12 -28.34 0.22
C PHE A 5 -2.78 -26.85 0.05
N PHE A 6 -1.91 -26.55 -0.91
CA PHE A 6 -1.74 -25.19 -1.38
C PHE A 6 -2.84 -24.94 -2.42
N SER A 7 -3.83 -24.13 -2.08
CA SER A 7 -4.75 -23.56 -3.07
C SER A 7 -4.02 -22.43 -3.81
N ARG A 8 -4.25 -22.33 -5.12
CA ARG A 8 -3.80 -21.19 -5.92
C ARG A 8 -4.32 -19.91 -5.27
N PHE A 9 -3.44 -18.95 -5.03
CA PHE A 9 -3.84 -17.61 -4.60
C PHE A 9 -4.71 -17.00 -5.71
N ILE A 10 -6.01 -16.89 -5.45
CA ILE A 10 -6.93 -16.15 -6.30
C ILE A 10 -6.91 -14.74 -5.71
N ALA A 11 -6.22 -13.82 -6.38
CA ALA A 11 -6.35 -12.41 -6.05
C ALA A 11 -7.84 -12.08 -6.14
N ASP A 12 -8.43 -11.65 -5.03
CA ASP A 12 -9.85 -11.29 -4.98
C ASP A 12 -10.14 -10.33 -6.14
N GLY A 13 -10.92 -10.83 -7.08
CA GLY A 13 -11.27 -10.18 -8.33
C GLY A 13 -12.24 -9.01 -8.14
N SER A 14 -12.29 -8.42 -6.94
CA SER A 14 -12.69 -7.02 -6.86
C SER A 14 -11.77 -6.28 -7.82
N SER A 15 -12.35 -5.83 -8.92
CA SER A 15 -11.69 -4.97 -9.89
C SER A 15 -11.21 -3.75 -9.11
N LYS A 16 -9.96 -3.80 -8.59
CA LYS A 16 -9.32 -2.64 -7.98
C LYS A 16 -9.59 -1.49 -8.93
N ASN A 17 -10.25 -0.45 -8.43
CA ASN A 17 -10.61 0.71 -9.24
C ASN A 17 -9.32 1.16 -9.95
N ARG A 18 -9.41 1.66 -11.18
CA ARG A 18 -8.22 2.07 -11.96
C ARG A 18 -7.32 3.00 -11.15
N PHE A 19 -7.93 3.88 -10.36
CA PHE A 19 -7.24 4.69 -9.36
C PHE A 19 -6.39 3.86 -8.38
N ASP A 20 -6.93 2.80 -7.76
CA ASP A 20 -6.20 1.99 -6.78
C ASP A 20 -5.00 1.28 -7.39
N LYS A 21 -5.13 0.80 -8.65
CA LYS A 21 -4.02 0.18 -9.37
C LYS A 21 -2.88 1.18 -9.63
N LEU A 22 -3.23 2.39 -10.09
CA LEU A 22 -2.25 3.45 -10.30
C LEU A 22 -1.67 3.95 -8.98
N LEU A 23 -2.48 4.01 -7.92
CA LEU A 23 -2.03 4.36 -6.57
C LEU A 23 -1.00 3.38 -6.05
N ASP A 24 -1.19 2.07 -6.28
CA ASP A 24 -0.21 1.04 -5.92
C ASP A 24 1.15 1.29 -6.56
N ILE A 25 1.18 1.58 -7.86
CA ILE A 25 2.42 1.88 -8.57
C ILE A 25 3.01 3.21 -8.08
N PHE A 26 2.18 4.25 -7.99
CA PHE A 26 2.60 5.58 -7.54
C PHE A 26 3.26 5.56 -6.17
N LEU A 27 2.69 4.86 -5.17
CA LEU A 27 3.29 4.79 -3.82
C LEU A 27 4.63 4.06 -3.80
N GLN A 28 4.82 3.07 -4.68
CA GLN A 28 6.13 2.42 -4.85
C GLN A 28 7.15 3.40 -5.45
N LEU A 29 6.79 4.07 -6.55
CA LEU A 29 7.64 5.08 -7.19
C LEU A 29 7.96 6.25 -6.25
N LEU A 30 7.00 6.65 -5.43
CA LEU A 30 7.16 7.69 -4.42
C LEU A 30 8.18 7.27 -3.36
N THR A 31 8.20 5.99 -2.99
CA THR A 31 9.20 5.45 -2.06
C THR A 31 10.59 5.43 -2.70
N TYR A 32 10.70 5.02 -3.97
CA TYR A 32 11.97 4.99 -4.69
C TYR A 32 12.55 6.38 -5.01
N SER A 33 11.70 7.38 -5.20
CA SER A 33 12.09 8.78 -5.42
C SER A 33 12.34 9.54 -4.11
N GLY A 34 12.43 8.84 -2.97
CA GLY A 34 12.67 9.48 -1.67
C GLY A 34 11.54 10.44 -1.23
N GLY A 35 10.33 10.28 -1.75
CA GLY A 35 9.18 11.14 -1.46
C GLY A 35 8.95 12.28 -2.46
N SER A 36 9.72 12.37 -3.54
CA SER A 36 9.52 13.37 -4.59
C SER A 36 8.30 13.05 -5.46
N VAL A 37 7.21 13.81 -5.28
CA VAL A 37 5.98 13.64 -6.09
C VAL A 37 6.26 13.89 -7.56
N THR A 38 7.07 14.91 -7.88
CA THR A 38 7.40 15.29 -9.25
C THR A 38 8.12 14.17 -9.98
N GLU A 39 9.12 13.55 -9.36
CA GLU A 39 9.85 12.42 -9.96
C GLU A 39 8.95 11.20 -10.10
N ALA A 40 8.18 10.88 -9.06
CA ALA A 40 7.25 9.75 -9.10
C ALA A 40 6.22 9.89 -10.22
N LEU A 41 5.64 11.08 -10.43
CA LEU A 41 4.70 11.34 -11.53
C LEU A 41 5.38 11.30 -12.90
N ASN A 42 6.63 11.77 -13.01
CA ASN A 42 7.39 11.65 -14.25
C ASN A 42 7.61 10.17 -14.63
N TRP A 43 8.04 9.34 -13.68
CA TRP A 43 8.15 7.89 -13.91
C TRP A 43 6.80 7.25 -14.22
N MET A 44 5.73 7.72 -13.59
CA MET A 44 4.37 7.25 -13.86
C MET A 44 3.98 7.49 -15.32
N ASN A 45 4.27 8.67 -15.87
CA ASN A 45 4.04 8.98 -17.29
C ASN A 45 4.87 8.08 -18.22
N GLN A 46 6.14 7.84 -17.89
CA GLN A 46 6.99 6.96 -18.70
C GLN A 46 6.49 5.51 -18.71
N LEU A 47 6.02 5.02 -17.55
CA LEU A 47 5.40 3.70 -17.45
C LEU A 47 4.09 3.63 -18.22
N ASP A 48 3.26 4.67 -18.14
CA ASP A 48 2.00 4.74 -18.85
C ASP A 48 2.19 4.73 -20.37
N GLN A 49 3.17 5.48 -20.89
CA GLN A 49 3.53 5.45 -22.31
C GLN A 49 3.97 4.05 -22.78
N LYS A 50 4.71 3.32 -21.93
CA LYS A 50 5.25 2.01 -22.28
C LYS A 50 4.25 0.87 -22.12
N HIS A 51 3.36 0.97 -21.14
CA HIS A 51 2.51 -0.13 -20.69
C HIS A 51 1.01 0.16 -20.79
N GLN A 52 0.61 1.35 -21.25
CA GLN A 52 -0.79 1.77 -21.43
C GLN A 52 -1.61 1.50 -20.16
N LEU A 53 -1.16 2.12 -19.07
CA LEU A 53 -1.78 1.95 -17.75
C LEU A 53 -3.12 2.69 -17.65
N THR A 54 -3.28 3.70 -18.50
CA THR A 54 -4.46 4.55 -18.65
C THR A 54 -5.17 4.31 -19.99
N ASP A 55 -6.34 4.91 -20.16
CA ASP A 55 -7.11 4.90 -21.40
C ASP A 55 -7.84 6.23 -21.61
N ASP A 56 -8.58 6.35 -22.71
CA ASP A 56 -9.33 7.56 -23.07
C ASP A 56 -10.36 8.00 -22.01
N ALA A 57 -10.81 7.07 -21.17
CA ALA A 57 -11.80 7.35 -20.13
C ALA A 57 -11.15 7.79 -18.80
N TYR A 58 -9.89 7.46 -18.57
CA TYR A 58 -9.19 7.77 -17.34
C TYR A 58 -7.68 7.87 -17.58
N GLY A 59 -7.17 9.10 -17.63
CA GLY A 59 -5.76 9.42 -17.87
C GLY A 59 -4.93 9.69 -16.60
N ILE A 60 -3.63 9.97 -16.79
CA ILE A 60 -2.76 10.39 -15.68
C ILE A 60 -3.21 11.73 -15.09
N GLY A 61 -3.79 12.63 -15.90
CA GLY A 61 -4.36 13.89 -15.40
C GLY A 61 -5.50 13.66 -14.41
N ASP A 62 -6.40 12.72 -14.70
CA ASP A 62 -7.48 12.33 -13.80
C ASP A 62 -6.93 11.69 -12.52
N PHE A 63 -5.91 10.85 -12.65
CA PHE A 63 -5.21 10.28 -11.50
C PHE A 63 -4.60 11.34 -10.57
N ILE A 64 -3.95 12.36 -11.13
CA ILE A 64 -3.37 13.46 -10.33
C ILE A 64 -4.46 14.24 -9.60
N ARG A 65 -5.60 14.52 -10.26
CA ARG A 65 -6.76 15.16 -9.64
C ARG A 65 -7.27 14.31 -8.47
N ASP A 66 -7.48 13.02 -8.69
CA ASP A 66 -7.91 12.08 -7.66
C ASP A 66 -6.93 12.00 -6.48
N LEU A 67 -5.61 12.05 -6.72
CA LEU A 67 -4.60 12.08 -5.66
C LEU A 67 -4.75 13.32 -4.78
N LYS A 68 -5.05 14.48 -5.37
CA LYS A 68 -5.32 15.73 -4.63
C LYS A 68 -6.61 15.63 -3.84
N GLU A 69 -7.72 15.24 -4.49
CA GLU A 69 -9.04 15.13 -3.86
C GLU A 69 -9.05 14.13 -2.70
N LYS A 70 -8.39 12.97 -2.90
CA LYS A 70 -8.26 11.94 -1.86
C LYS A 70 -7.18 12.29 -0.85
N GLY A 71 -6.46 13.41 -1.02
CA GLY A 71 -5.54 13.95 -0.04
C GLY A 71 -4.23 13.17 0.11
N TYR A 72 -3.72 12.57 -0.96
CA TYR A 72 -2.39 11.95 -1.03
C TYR A 72 -1.31 12.98 -1.33
N ILE A 73 -1.62 13.99 -2.14
CA ILE A 73 -0.73 15.09 -2.51
C ILE A 73 -1.47 16.43 -2.36
N GLU A 74 -0.74 17.53 -2.32
CA GLU A 74 -1.27 18.89 -2.34
C GLU A 74 -0.27 19.82 -3.04
N ASP A 75 -0.71 21.01 -3.45
CA ASP A 75 0.17 22.01 -4.04
C ASP A 75 1.21 22.48 -2.99
N ASP A 76 2.43 22.70 -3.45
CA ASP A 76 3.50 23.25 -2.62
C ASP A 76 3.33 24.79 -2.51
N PRO A 77 3.05 25.34 -1.32
CA PRO A 77 2.89 26.78 -1.13
C PRO A 77 4.20 27.55 -1.35
N GLU A 78 5.35 26.90 -1.21
CA GLU A 78 6.67 27.54 -1.39
C GLU A 78 7.12 27.49 -2.86
N LYS A 79 6.59 26.54 -3.64
CA LYS A 79 6.98 26.30 -5.04
C LYS A 79 5.74 26.14 -5.92
N PRO A 80 5.21 27.27 -6.45
CA PRO A 80 4.04 27.24 -7.33
C PRO A 80 4.23 26.26 -8.50
N GLY A 81 3.28 25.34 -8.66
CA GLY A 81 3.31 24.32 -9.72
C GLY A 81 4.00 23.00 -9.34
N LEU A 82 4.58 22.90 -8.14
CA LEU A 82 5.05 21.62 -7.58
C LEU A 82 4.05 21.05 -6.58
N PHE A 83 4.18 19.75 -6.33
CA PHE A 83 3.35 19.02 -5.38
C PHE A 83 4.18 18.51 -4.22
N LYS A 84 3.57 18.52 -3.03
CA LYS A 84 4.11 17.90 -1.83
C LYS A 84 3.27 16.70 -1.41
N VAL A 85 3.93 15.72 -0.81
CA VAL A 85 3.29 14.54 -0.20
C VAL A 85 2.53 14.95 1.05
N ARG A 86 1.31 14.44 1.21
CA ARG A 86 0.55 14.55 2.47
C ARG A 86 0.82 13.39 3.41
N PRO A 87 0.60 13.57 4.73
CA PRO A 87 0.78 12.49 5.72
C PRO A 87 0.03 11.20 5.41
N LYS A 88 -1.14 11.30 4.74
CA LYS A 88 -1.95 10.16 4.32
C LYS A 88 -1.20 9.20 3.39
N ALA A 89 -0.38 9.70 2.46
CA ALA A 89 0.40 8.83 1.58
C ALA A 89 1.41 8.01 2.38
N GLY A 90 2.14 8.65 3.32
CA GLY A 90 3.07 7.96 4.21
C GLY A 90 2.39 6.92 5.10
N GLN A 91 1.23 7.23 5.68
CA GLN A 91 0.43 6.26 6.44
C GLN A 91 0.01 5.07 5.57
N THR A 92 -0.42 5.34 4.34
CA THR A 92 -0.83 4.30 3.37
C THR A 92 0.35 3.40 2.99
N ILE A 93 1.52 3.98 2.74
CA ILE A 93 2.76 3.22 2.48
C ILE A 93 3.04 2.28 3.65
N ARG A 94 3.08 2.80 4.89
CA ARG A 94 3.36 1.97 6.06
C ARG A 94 2.36 0.81 6.22
N LYS A 95 1.07 1.10 6.11
CA LYS A 95 0.02 0.07 6.20
C LYS A 95 0.24 -1.03 5.15
N ARG A 96 0.48 -0.63 3.90
CA ARG A 96 0.73 -1.57 2.79
C ARG A 96 1.99 -2.38 3.00
N SER A 97 3.09 -1.75 3.43
CA SER A 97 4.33 -2.47 3.74
C SER A 97 4.12 -3.49 4.85
N LEU A 98 3.34 -3.16 5.89
CA LEU A 98 2.99 -4.12 6.95
C LEU A 98 2.13 -5.27 6.39
N ASP A 99 1.12 -4.97 5.58
CA ASP A 99 0.28 -5.99 4.95
C ASP A 99 1.08 -6.90 4.01
N GLU A 100 2.09 -6.38 3.31
CA GLU A 100 2.97 -7.20 2.46
C GLU A 100 3.93 -8.08 3.27
N ILE A 101 4.52 -7.53 4.34
CA ILE A 101 5.45 -8.25 5.22
C ILE A 101 4.71 -9.33 6.01
N PHE A 102 3.58 -8.98 6.62
CA PHE A 102 2.86 -9.83 7.56
C PHE A 102 1.68 -10.58 6.93
N GLY A 103 1.09 -10.09 5.83
CA GLY A 103 0.03 -10.81 5.11
C GLY A 103 0.55 -12.05 4.38
N LYS A 104 1.84 -12.06 4.00
CA LYS A 104 2.52 -13.26 3.49
C LYS A 104 3.06 -14.16 4.60
N LEU A 105 3.14 -13.66 5.83
CA LEU A 105 3.60 -14.44 6.97
C LEU A 105 2.49 -15.42 7.38
N LYS A 106 2.54 -16.64 6.83
CA LYS A 106 1.68 -17.73 7.29
C LYS A 106 1.99 -17.98 8.77
N LYS A 107 0.96 -18.00 9.63
CA LYS A 107 1.09 -18.41 11.04
C LYS A 107 1.90 -19.70 11.10
N SER A 108 3.16 -19.63 11.50
CA SER A 108 3.94 -20.83 11.78
C SER A 108 3.22 -21.57 12.91
N GLY A 109 3.06 -22.89 12.79
CA GLY A 109 2.50 -23.71 13.88
C GLY A 109 3.27 -23.47 15.19
N ARG A 110 2.67 -23.75 16.36
CA ARG A 110 3.24 -23.50 17.70
C ARG A 110 4.76 -23.72 17.70
N GLY A 111 5.50 -22.63 17.55
CA GLY A 111 6.96 -22.67 17.63
C GLY A 111 7.33 -22.96 19.07
N ASN A 112 8.41 -23.72 19.28
CA ASN A 112 8.88 -24.11 20.61
C ASN A 112 9.57 -22.95 21.37
N HIS A 113 9.17 -21.70 21.08
CA HIS A 113 9.68 -20.53 21.78
C HIS A 113 9.07 -20.52 23.19
N ARG A 114 9.89 -20.89 24.17
CA ARG A 114 9.59 -20.63 25.58
C ARG A 114 9.47 -19.13 25.77
N THR A 115 8.25 -18.62 25.86
CA THR A 115 8.01 -17.29 26.43
C THR A 115 8.08 -17.44 27.95
N PRO A 116 8.92 -16.67 28.65
CA PRO A 116 8.97 -16.69 30.12
C PRO A 116 7.72 -16.06 30.74
N PHE A 117 6.89 -15.39 29.93
CA PHE A 117 5.62 -14.82 30.37
C PHE A 117 4.55 -15.92 30.37
N SER A 118 4.16 -16.35 31.56
CA SER A 118 2.82 -16.88 31.79
C SER A 118 1.85 -15.74 31.53
N GLY A 119 0.95 -15.90 30.56
CA GLY A 119 -0.13 -14.93 30.39
C GLY A 119 -0.91 -14.81 31.71
N PRO A 120 -1.45 -13.62 32.05
CA PRO A 120 -2.34 -13.48 33.19
C PRO A 120 -3.56 -14.38 32.94
N GLY A 121 -3.53 -15.55 33.55
CA GLY A 121 -4.68 -16.43 33.65
C GLY A 121 -5.68 -15.75 34.55
N ASP A 122 -6.91 -15.70 34.03
CA ASP A 122 -8.14 -15.28 34.68
C ASP A 122 -8.07 -15.56 36.20
N GLU A 123 -7.95 -14.49 37.01
CA GLU A 123 -8.13 -14.64 38.45
C GLU A 123 -9.60 -15.00 38.66
N THR A 124 -9.87 -16.27 38.97
CA THR A 124 -11.16 -16.64 39.54
C THR A 124 -11.22 -15.97 40.90
N THR A 125 -11.94 -14.86 40.98
CA THR A 125 -12.40 -14.31 42.25
C THR A 125 -13.20 -15.42 42.94
N SER A 126 -12.69 -15.93 44.04
CA SER A 126 -13.41 -16.82 44.94
C SER A 126 -13.04 -16.44 46.36
N GLU A 127 -14.10 -16.23 47.15
CA GLU A 127 -14.26 -15.61 48.49
C GLU A 127 -13.04 -15.50 49.42
#